data_AF-A0A1C6R423-F1
#
_entry.id   AF-A0A1C6R423-F1
#
_cell.length_a   1.000
_cell.length_b   1.000
_cell.length_c   1.000
_cell.angle_alpha   90.00
_cell.angle_beta   90.00
_cell.angle_gamma   90.00
#
_symmetry.space_group_name_H-M   'P 1'
#
loop_
_entity.id
_entity.type
_entity.pdbx_description
1 polymer ?
#
loop_
_entity_poly.entity_id
_entity_poly.type
_entity_poly.pdbx_seq_one_letter_code
_entity_poly.pdbx_strand_id
1 'polypeptide(L)'
;MQELTLQEMGLAEAEAVRNSWTRFYRDTSGVVHGSGATPEESRERFEGVVASFEQLFLGLPERAWRLRQLASSEHPSPQDAAEIASMSDPRASSYFFRAAVNRNWLGLLPEASRWPAMPYLRRQLAADPARVCAWVEQHRAAIEARGTGAVGMAVSLVAEAGMTACALLQQFAREQQDRHVLLRISYWARDVPVSGRTGQWVRVVEDVLRQPSFGAQEPWDAAQLAGTLAQRAHLEGQLRPDSDRLGVIIRFALAAMLAVYLSEADEWESSLVNDLREVSLADPPHNMLFTLMRAVLDLAREDTRLGVPLSVRQQAACRPCGRPAALGRPAGELRP
;
A
#
# COMPACT_ATOMS: atom_id res chain seq x y z
N MET A 1 8.79 -13.36 21.76
CA MET A 1 8.61 -11.89 21.59
C MET A 1 8.03 -11.56 20.21
N GLN A 2 8.57 -12.09 19.10
CA GLN A 2 7.91 -12.04 17.77
C GLN A 2 6.49 -12.66 17.76
N GLU A 3 6.27 -13.75 18.49
CA GLU A 3 4.93 -14.41 18.59
C GLU A 3 3.89 -13.62 19.39
N LEU A 4 4.29 -12.63 20.21
CA LEU A 4 3.36 -11.89 21.08
C LEU A 4 2.99 -10.50 20.52
N THR A 5 3.76 -9.96 19.58
CA THR A 5 3.54 -8.61 19.03
C THR A 5 3.34 -8.58 17.52
N LEU A 6 3.51 -9.71 16.81
CA LEU A 6 3.49 -9.80 15.33
C LEU A 6 4.41 -8.73 14.67
N GLN A 7 5.43 -8.31 15.41
CA GLN A 7 6.31 -7.23 15.05
C GLN A 7 7.77 -7.72 15.07
N GLU A 8 8.40 -7.82 13.89
CA GLU A 8 9.85 -8.06 13.76
C GLU A 8 10.71 -6.96 14.40
N MET A 9 11.73 -7.26 15.18
CA MET A 9 12.57 -6.20 15.81
C MET A 9 13.31 -5.37 14.74
N GLY A 10 13.33 -4.03 14.89
CA GLY A 10 14.10 -3.15 13.99
C GLY A 10 15.61 -3.32 14.14
N LEU A 11 16.46 -2.88 13.21
CA LEU A 11 17.92 -3.13 13.28
C LEU A 11 18.57 -2.63 14.58
N ALA A 12 18.24 -1.42 15.06
CA ALA A 12 18.74 -0.90 16.34
C ALA A 12 18.20 -1.69 17.55
N GLU A 13 16.95 -2.15 17.49
CA GLU A 13 16.36 -3.01 18.53
C GLU A 13 16.93 -4.42 18.47
N ALA A 14 17.18 -4.96 17.29
CA ALA A 14 17.78 -6.26 17.05
C ALA A 14 19.26 -6.24 17.39
N GLU A 15 19.95 -5.12 17.20
CA GLU A 15 21.32 -4.88 17.63
C GLU A 15 21.39 -4.66 19.14
N ALA A 16 20.49 -3.87 19.73
CA ALA A 16 20.37 -3.77 21.19
C ALA A 16 20.00 -5.13 21.81
N VAL A 17 19.08 -5.88 21.19
CA VAL A 17 18.67 -7.19 21.66
C VAL A 17 19.77 -8.22 21.47
N ARG A 18 20.42 -8.28 20.30
CA ARG A 18 21.46 -9.28 19.96
C ARG A 18 22.80 -8.99 20.62
N ASN A 19 23.23 -7.72 20.63
CA ASN A 19 24.55 -7.35 21.12
C ASN A 19 24.54 -6.98 22.60
N SER A 20 23.42 -6.46 23.13
CA SER A 20 23.31 -6.11 24.55
C SER A 20 22.53 -7.18 25.34
N TRP A 21 21.29 -7.52 24.96
CA TRP A 21 20.48 -8.50 25.71
C TRP A 21 20.94 -9.96 25.59
N THR A 22 21.28 -10.45 24.39
CA THR A 22 21.74 -11.84 24.20
C THR A 22 23.14 -12.05 24.77
N ARG A 23 23.97 -11.00 24.77
CA ARG A 23 25.27 -11.01 25.47
C ARG A 23 25.05 -11.02 26.98
N PHE A 24 24.23 -10.10 27.49
CA PHE A 24 23.80 -10.07 28.89
C PHE A 24 23.25 -11.42 29.37
N TYR A 25 22.27 -11.99 28.68
CA TYR A 25 21.65 -13.26 29.04
C TYR A 25 22.67 -14.40 29.07
N ARG A 26 23.56 -14.48 28.08
CA ARG A 26 24.64 -15.48 28.03
C ARG A 26 25.60 -15.32 29.20
N ASP A 27 25.97 -14.08 29.52
CA ASP A 27 26.95 -13.76 30.55
C ASP A 27 26.38 -13.91 31.97
N THR A 28 25.06 -13.80 32.16
CA THR A 28 24.40 -13.99 33.47
C THR A 28 23.76 -15.35 33.68
N SER A 29 23.37 -16.06 32.61
CA SER A 29 22.71 -17.38 32.69
C SER A 29 23.58 -18.42 33.41
N GLY A 30 24.91 -18.41 33.21
CA GLY A 30 25.82 -19.31 33.94
C GLY A 30 25.77 -19.15 35.46
N VAL A 31 25.66 -17.91 35.96
CA VAL A 31 25.62 -17.60 37.40
C VAL A 31 24.28 -17.97 38.00
N VAL A 32 23.19 -17.71 37.29
CA VAL A 32 21.83 -18.12 37.71
C VAL A 32 21.70 -19.65 37.75
N HIS A 33 22.45 -20.37 36.91
CA HIS A 33 22.51 -21.84 36.91
C HIS A 33 23.63 -22.43 37.78
N GLY A 34 24.26 -21.63 38.65
CA GLY A 34 25.10 -22.13 39.74
C GLY A 34 26.59 -22.29 39.42
N SER A 35 27.10 -21.71 38.32
CA SER A 35 28.55 -21.51 38.21
C SER A 35 28.96 -20.41 39.18
N GLY A 36 29.78 -20.74 40.18
CA GLY A 36 30.28 -19.77 41.16
C GLY A 36 30.98 -18.61 40.45
N ALA A 37 30.44 -17.40 40.59
CA ALA A 37 31.11 -16.17 40.20
C ALA A 37 31.76 -15.55 41.43
N THR A 38 32.95 -15.00 41.24
CA THR A 38 33.59 -14.17 42.27
C THR A 38 32.78 -12.89 42.51
N PRO A 39 32.92 -12.25 43.68
CA PRO A 39 32.29 -10.95 43.96
C PRO A 39 32.62 -9.88 42.91
N GLU A 40 33.85 -9.88 42.41
CA GLU A 40 34.34 -8.97 41.38
C GLU A 40 33.65 -9.21 40.02
N GLU A 41 33.54 -10.47 39.57
CA GLU A 41 32.82 -10.81 38.34
C GLU A 41 31.32 -10.51 38.44
N SER A 42 30.73 -10.69 39.62
CA SER A 42 29.33 -10.36 39.87
C SER A 42 29.10 -8.84 39.80
N ARG A 43 30.05 -8.05 40.31
CA ARG A 43 30.02 -6.59 40.23
C ARG A 43 30.18 -6.09 38.80
N GLU A 44 31.16 -6.59 38.07
CA GLU A 44 31.40 -6.21 36.67
C GLU A 44 30.19 -6.54 35.79
N ARG A 45 29.55 -7.71 36.02
CA ARG A 45 28.31 -8.07 35.32
C ARG A 45 27.15 -7.16 35.71
N PHE A 46 26.97 -6.83 36.99
CA PHE A 46 25.93 -5.89 37.44
C PHE A 46 26.14 -4.48 36.86
N GLU A 47 27.37 -3.97 36.83
CA GLU A 47 27.70 -2.69 36.19
C GLU A 47 27.43 -2.75 34.67
N GLY A 48 27.68 -3.89 34.02
CA GLY A 48 27.30 -4.12 32.62
C GLY A 48 25.79 -4.15 32.37
N VAL A 49 24.99 -4.68 33.32
CA VAL A 49 23.52 -4.60 33.29
C VAL A 49 23.06 -3.17 33.41
N VAL A 50 23.58 -2.45 34.42
CA VAL A 50 23.24 -1.05 34.65
C VAL A 50 23.58 -0.26 33.40
N ALA A 51 24.78 -0.36 32.83
CA ALA A 51 25.15 0.35 31.60
C ALA A 51 24.25 0.02 30.39
N SER A 52 23.82 -1.24 30.24
CA SER A 52 22.91 -1.64 29.15
C SER A 52 21.48 -1.11 29.37
N PHE A 53 21.01 -1.10 30.62
CA PHE A 53 19.76 -0.45 31.02
C PHE A 53 19.85 1.07 30.86
N GLU A 54 20.96 1.71 31.22
CA GLU A 54 21.17 3.14 31.05
C GLU A 54 21.21 3.53 29.55
N GLN A 55 21.82 2.72 28.69
CA GLN A 55 21.76 2.94 27.24
C GLN A 55 20.34 2.87 26.67
N LEU A 56 19.49 1.97 27.19
CA LEU A 56 18.09 1.81 26.79
C LEU A 56 17.14 2.82 27.45
N PHE A 57 17.45 3.30 28.66
CA PHE A 57 16.51 4.05 29.50
C PHE A 57 16.95 5.50 29.81
N LEU A 58 18.25 5.84 29.85
CA LEU A 58 18.77 7.16 30.29
C LEU A 58 19.38 8.05 29.18
N GLY A 59 18.98 7.91 27.91
CA GLY A 59 19.58 8.74 26.83
C GLY A 59 18.80 9.99 26.41
N LEU A 60 17.51 10.09 26.72
CA LEU A 60 16.63 11.05 26.04
C LEU A 60 16.78 12.49 26.58
N PRO A 61 16.73 12.76 27.90
CA PRO A 61 16.88 14.11 28.43
C PRO A 61 18.20 14.78 28.02
N GLU A 62 19.31 14.04 28.07
CA GLU A 62 20.67 14.52 27.79
C GLU A 62 20.87 14.76 26.29
N ARG A 63 20.23 13.95 25.43
CA ARG A 63 20.32 14.09 23.97
C ARG A 63 19.20 14.95 23.38
N ALA A 64 18.14 15.25 24.14
CA ALA A 64 16.96 15.98 23.66
C ALA A 64 17.33 17.32 23.05
N TRP A 65 18.31 18.04 23.62
CA TRP A 65 18.79 19.29 23.05
C TRP A 65 19.41 19.09 21.65
N ARG A 66 20.31 18.12 21.49
CA ARG A 66 20.94 17.82 20.20
C ARG A 66 19.90 17.32 19.18
N LEU A 67 18.98 16.45 19.59
CA LEU A 67 17.87 15.99 18.77
C LEU A 67 16.95 17.12 18.31
N ARG A 68 16.67 18.10 19.18
CA ARG A 68 15.93 19.32 18.80
C ARG A 68 16.70 20.18 17.81
N GLN A 69 18.01 20.34 18.01
CA GLN A 69 18.88 21.09 17.10
C GLN A 69 18.87 20.45 15.71
N LEU A 70 19.06 19.13 15.62
CA LEU A 70 18.99 18.37 14.38
C LEU A 70 17.60 18.51 13.73
N ALA A 71 16.53 18.24 14.49
CA ALA A 71 15.15 18.32 13.99
C ALA A 71 14.78 19.71 13.43
N SER A 72 15.38 20.77 13.99
CA SER A 72 15.15 22.16 13.60
C SER A 72 16.15 22.68 12.56
N SER A 73 17.07 21.85 12.08
CA SER A 73 18.09 22.27 11.10
C SER A 73 17.44 22.75 9.79
N GLU A 74 17.82 23.95 9.33
CA GLU A 74 17.38 24.54 8.05
C GLU A 74 18.06 23.88 6.84
N HIS A 75 19.29 23.40 7.05
CA HIS A 75 20.13 22.78 6.05
C HIS A 75 20.67 21.46 6.58
N PRO A 76 19.82 20.42 6.70
CA PRO A 76 20.28 19.12 7.14
C PRO A 76 21.32 18.57 6.16
N SER A 77 22.34 17.91 6.71
CA SER A 77 23.46 17.34 5.95
C SER A 77 23.49 15.82 6.05
N PRO A 78 24.21 15.12 5.13
CA PRO A 78 24.45 13.69 5.26
C PRO A 78 25.10 13.29 6.58
N GLN A 79 25.92 14.16 7.17
CA GLN A 79 26.55 13.92 8.46
C GLN A 79 25.53 13.96 9.60
N ASP A 80 24.56 14.88 9.55
CA ASP A 80 23.46 14.93 10.51
C ASP A 80 22.57 13.67 10.43
N ALA A 81 22.34 13.16 9.22
CA ALA A 81 21.61 11.91 9.00
C ALA A 81 22.37 10.68 9.53
N ALA A 82 23.69 10.63 9.32
CA ALA A 82 24.55 9.59 9.87
C ALA A 82 24.56 9.63 11.41
N GLU A 83 24.56 10.83 12.01
CA GLU A 83 24.46 10.99 13.46
C GLU A 83 23.16 10.37 13.99
N ILE A 84 22.01 10.68 13.37
CA ILE A 84 20.71 10.09 13.76
C ILE A 84 20.69 8.58 13.55
N ALA A 85 21.26 8.09 12.44
CA ALA A 85 21.33 6.66 12.14
C ALA A 85 22.17 5.89 13.17
N SER A 86 23.21 6.53 13.73
CA SER A 86 24.06 5.95 14.77
C SER A 86 23.40 5.90 16.16
N MET A 87 22.26 6.58 16.34
CA MET A 87 21.55 6.56 17.63
C MET A 87 20.81 5.23 17.80
N SER A 88 21.29 4.41 18.73
CA SER A 88 20.70 3.10 19.03
C SER A 88 19.43 3.16 19.90
N ASP A 89 19.04 4.33 20.44
CA ASP A 89 17.82 4.50 21.24
C ASP A 89 16.58 4.66 20.33
N PRO A 90 15.63 3.69 20.32
CA PRO A 90 14.42 3.77 19.49
C PRO A 90 13.55 5.00 19.78
N ARG A 91 13.59 5.51 21.02
CA ARG A 91 12.83 6.69 21.44
C ARG A 91 13.46 7.97 20.89
N ALA A 92 14.77 8.01 20.68
CA ALA A 92 15.46 9.15 20.07
C ALA A 92 15.04 9.34 18.62
N SER A 93 14.98 8.26 17.82
CA SER A 93 14.47 8.31 16.45
C SER A 93 13.00 8.75 16.41
N SER A 94 12.15 8.18 17.27
CA SER A 94 10.73 8.56 17.38
C SER A 94 10.55 10.04 17.75
N TYR A 95 11.33 10.53 18.73
CA TYR A 95 11.33 11.94 19.11
C TYR A 95 11.76 12.83 17.95
N PHE A 96 12.88 12.50 17.28
CA PHE A 96 13.36 13.23 16.11
C PHE A 96 12.30 13.31 15.02
N PHE A 97 11.70 12.19 14.61
CA PHE A 97 10.71 12.18 13.54
C PHE A 97 9.37 12.80 13.92
N ARG A 98 9.09 13.01 15.21
CA ARG A 98 7.98 13.85 15.66
C ARG A 98 8.32 15.33 15.59
N ALA A 99 9.56 15.70 15.88
CA ALA A 99 10.02 17.08 15.92
C ALA A 99 10.45 17.65 14.55
N ALA A 100 10.99 16.81 13.66
CA ALA A 100 11.55 17.25 12.39
C ALA A 100 10.45 17.78 11.47
N VAL A 101 10.64 18.98 10.91
CA VAL A 101 9.66 19.62 10.00
C VAL A 101 10.24 19.94 8.63
N ASN A 102 11.56 20.08 8.54
CA ASN A 102 12.21 20.49 7.31
C ASN A 102 12.19 19.38 6.24
N ARG A 103 11.61 19.70 5.08
CA ARG A 103 11.49 18.81 3.91
C ARG A 103 12.82 18.27 3.37
N ASN A 104 13.92 18.98 3.60
CA ASN A 104 15.24 18.59 3.10
C ASN A 104 15.77 17.32 3.79
N TRP A 105 15.20 16.95 4.94
CA TRP A 105 15.49 15.67 5.56
C TRP A 105 15.14 14.50 4.66
N LEU A 106 14.08 14.58 3.84
CA LEU A 106 13.57 13.46 3.06
C LEU A 106 14.65 12.78 2.18
N GLY A 107 15.55 13.56 1.57
CA GLY A 107 16.63 13.02 0.74
C GLY A 107 17.84 12.48 1.51
N LEU A 108 17.82 12.59 2.84
CA LEU A 108 18.93 12.23 3.72
C LEU A 108 18.56 11.12 4.71
N LEU A 109 17.27 10.81 4.86
CA LEU A 109 16.84 9.79 5.80
C LEU A 109 17.30 8.41 5.33
N PRO A 110 18.02 7.65 6.17
CA PRO A 110 18.41 6.29 5.81
C PRO A 110 17.17 5.40 5.66
N GLU A 111 17.22 4.45 4.74
CA GLU A 111 16.23 3.39 4.57
C GLU A 111 16.26 2.43 5.77
N ALA A 112 15.65 2.83 6.88
CA ALA A 112 15.62 2.02 8.09
C ALA A 112 14.24 1.35 8.25
N SER A 113 14.18 0.13 7.72
CA SER A 113 13.50 -1.12 8.18
C SER A 113 12.21 -1.11 9.04
N ARG A 114 11.75 -0.02 9.65
CA ARG A 114 10.48 0.04 10.39
C ARG A 114 9.76 1.38 10.38
N TRP A 115 10.15 2.31 9.53
CA TRP A 115 9.44 3.58 9.37
C TRP A 115 9.21 4.36 10.70
N PRO A 116 10.22 4.53 11.58
CA PRO A 116 10.11 5.50 12.67
C PRO A 116 9.85 6.93 12.13
N ALA A 117 10.13 7.15 10.85
CA ALA A 117 9.81 8.35 10.09
C ALA A 117 8.33 8.51 9.71
N MET A 118 7.44 7.55 9.97
CA MET A 118 6.05 7.63 9.51
C MET A 118 5.34 8.95 9.93
N PRO A 119 5.47 9.45 11.18
CA PRO A 119 4.88 10.75 11.54
C PRO A 119 5.46 11.91 10.72
N TYR A 120 6.75 11.89 10.42
CA TYR A 120 7.41 12.89 9.57
C TYR A 120 6.90 12.78 8.13
N LEU A 121 6.89 11.57 7.56
CA LEU A 121 6.45 11.33 6.18
C LEU A 121 4.99 11.73 5.97
N ARG A 122 4.10 11.46 6.93
CA ARG A 122 2.71 11.95 6.87
C ARG A 122 2.59 13.46 6.86
N ARG A 123 3.40 14.16 7.68
CA ARG A 123 3.45 15.63 7.63
C ARG A 123 3.97 16.14 6.30
N GLN A 124 5.00 15.50 5.74
CA GLN A 124 5.50 15.85 4.41
C GLN A 124 4.47 15.52 3.32
N LEU A 125 3.73 14.42 3.45
CA LEU A 125 2.68 14.02 2.51
C LEU A 125 1.56 15.05 2.49
N ALA A 126 1.15 15.54 3.66
CA ALA A 126 0.14 16.61 3.76
C ALA A 126 0.62 17.93 3.14
N ALA A 127 1.92 18.20 3.13
CA ALA A 127 2.50 19.42 2.56
C ALA A 127 2.81 19.32 1.05
N ASP A 128 3.34 18.18 0.61
CA ASP A 128 3.75 17.91 -0.77
C ASP A 128 3.61 16.41 -1.09
N PRO A 129 2.40 15.97 -1.48
CA PRO A 129 2.14 14.56 -1.76
C PRO A 129 3.00 14.01 -2.90
N ALA A 130 3.27 14.82 -3.92
CA ALA A 130 4.01 14.40 -5.12
C ALA A 130 5.45 14.06 -4.77
N ARG A 131 6.10 14.88 -3.94
CA ARG A 131 7.48 14.64 -3.51
C ARG A 131 7.62 13.39 -2.67
N VAL A 132 6.64 13.10 -1.81
CA VAL A 132 6.68 11.87 -1.00
C VAL A 132 6.44 10.63 -1.85
N CYS A 133 5.49 10.66 -2.80
CA CYS A 133 5.32 9.57 -3.76
C CYS A 133 6.59 9.33 -4.59
N ALA A 134 7.25 10.39 -5.07
CA ALA A 134 8.51 10.28 -5.80
C ALA A 134 9.64 9.69 -4.95
N TRP A 135 9.69 10.04 -3.66
CA TRP A 135 10.64 9.44 -2.72
C TRP A 135 10.38 7.94 -2.52
N VAL A 136 9.12 7.52 -2.36
CA VAL A 136 8.78 6.09 -2.23
C VAL A 136 9.14 5.32 -3.49
N GLU A 137 8.86 5.88 -4.68
CA GLU A 137 9.27 5.31 -5.96
C GLU A 137 10.80 5.13 -6.03
N GLN A 138 11.57 6.15 -5.65
CA GLN A 138 13.03 6.11 -5.69
C GLN A 138 13.63 5.04 -4.77
N HIS A 139 13.02 4.82 -3.60
CA HIS A 139 13.50 3.88 -2.57
C HIS A 139 12.77 2.53 -2.62
N ARG A 140 12.02 2.27 -3.70
CA ARG A 140 11.14 1.11 -3.84
C ARG A 140 11.89 -0.22 -3.70
N ALA A 141 13.01 -0.39 -4.41
CA ALA A 141 13.77 -1.63 -4.39
C ALA A 141 14.26 -2.00 -2.98
N ALA A 142 14.63 -1.00 -2.19
CA ALA A 142 15.04 -1.23 -0.81
C ALA A 142 13.87 -1.51 0.12
N ILE A 143 12.71 -0.86 -0.09
CA ILE A 143 11.48 -1.18 0.63
C ILE A 143 11.09 -2.64 0.37
N GLU A 144 11.15 -3.08 -0.89
CA GLU A 144 10.86 -4.46 -1.30
C GLU A 144 11.85 -5.47 -0.70
N ALA A 145 13.14 -5.14 -0.66
CA ALA A 145 14.17 -5.97 -0.03
C ALA A 145 13.93 -6.22 1.48
N ARG A 146 13.05 -5.42 2.13
CA ARG A 146 12.65 -5.62 3.53
C ARG A 146 11.42 -6.51 3.69
N GLY A 147 10.77 -6.92 2.59
CA GLY A 147 9.62 -7.82 2.60
C GLY A 147 8.27 -7.10 2.53
N THR A 148 7.21 -7.90 2.42
CA THR A 148 5.85 -7.45 2.08
C THR A 148 5.23 -6.54 3.13
N GLY A 149 5.60 -6.70 4.41
CA GLY A 149 5.18 -5.78 5.48
C GLY A 149 5.64 -4.33 5.25
N ALA A 150 6.89 -4.14 4.80
CA ALA A 150 7.41 -2.80 4.49
C ALA A 150 6.72 -2.20 3.25
N VAL A 151 6.46 -3.03 2.24
CA VAL A 151 5.68 -2.64 1.05
C VAL A 151 4.27 -2.21 1.45
N GLY A 152 3.58 -2.99 2.30
CA GLY A 152 2.24 -2.67 2.79
C GLY A 152 2.18 -1.35 3.57
N MET A 153 3.22 -1.03 4.35
CA MET A 153 3.35 0.27 5.02
C MET A 153 3.58 1.42 4.03
N ALA A 154 4.40 1.21 3.00
CA ALA A 154 4.63 2.20 1.95
C ALA A 154 3.35 2.48 1.15
N VAL A 155 2.62 1.44 0.76
CA VAL A 155 1.30 1.53 0.13
C VAL A 155 0.32 2.30 1.02
N SER A 156 0.29 2.00 2.32
CA SER A 156 -0.60 2.69 3.27
C SER A 156 -0.26 4.18 3.39
N LEU A 157 1.04 4.55 3.37
CA LEU A 157 1.43 5.96 3.35
C LEU A 157 0.95 6.64 2.07
N VAL A 158 1.29 6.10 0.89
CA VAL A 158 1.01 6.79 -0.37
C VAL A 158 -0.49 6.78 -0.70
N ALA A 159 -1.26 5.82 -0.18
CA ALA A 159 -2.72 5.86 -0.24
C ALA A 159 -3.30 7.17 0.34
N GLU A 160 -2.70 7.73 1.40
CA GLU A 160 -3.13 9.00 1.98
C GLU A 160 -2.93 10.20 1.02
N ALA A 161 -2.14 10.07 -0.06
CA ALA A 161 -2.00 11.10 -1.10
C ALA A 161 -3.15 11.12 -2.14
N GLY A 162 -4.14 10.23 -2.01
CA GLY A 162 -5.30 10.18 -2.90
C GLY A 162 -4.90 9.91 -4.36
N MET A 163 -5.40 10.73 -5.29
CA MET A 163 -5.16 10.53 -6.73
C MET A 163 -3.70 10.74 -7.15
N THR A 164 -2.90 11.48 -6.38
CA THR A 164 -1.46 11.68 -6.69
C THR A 164 -0.68 10.37 -6.63
N ALA A 165 -1.13 9.37 -5.86
CA ALA A 165 -0.49 8.07 -5.75
C ALA A 165 -0.89 7.07 -6.85
N CYS A 166 -1.82 7.41 -7.76
CA CYS A 166 -2.35 6.46 -8.75
C CYS A 166 -1.27 5.70 -9.52
N ALA A 167 -0.26 6.40 -10.03
CA ALA A 167 0.79 5.76 -10.85
C ALA A 167 1.60 4.74 -10.04
N LEU A 168 1.99 5.11 -8.81
CA LEU A 168 2.76 4.26 -7.92
C LEU A 168 1.94 3.08 -7.40
N LEU A 169 0.68 3.31 -7.00
CA LEU A 169 -0.24 2.24 -6.59
C LEU A 169 -0.53 1.27 -7.73
N GLN A 170 -0.63 1.77 -8.96
CA GLN A 170 -0.77 0.92 -10.13
C GLN A 170 0.43 -0.02 -10.32
N GLN A 171 1.65 0.49 -10.14
CA GLN A 171 2.85 -0.35 -10.21
C GLN A 171 2.84 -1.42 -9.11
N PHE A 172 2.55 -1.04 -7.86
CA PHE A 172 2.44 -2.01 -6.77
C PHE A 172 1.38 -3.08 -7.06
N ALA A 173 0.19 -2.72 -7.57
CA ALA A 173 -0.86 -3.68 -7.90
C ALA A 173 -0.46 -4.70 -8.99
N ARG A 174 0.44 -4.32 -9.90
CA ARG A 174 0.91 -5.20 -10.98
C ARG A 174 2.02 -6.14 -10.53
N GLU A 175 2.90 -5.66 -9.68
CA GLU A 175 4.14 -6.33 -9.35
C GLU A 175 4.05 -7.11 -8.03
N GLN A 176 3.10 -6.76 -7.16
CA GLN A 176 2.89 -7.42 -5.88
C GLN A 176 1.70 -8.38 -5.95
N GLN A 177 1.90 -9.61 -5.48
CA GLN A 177 0.83 -10.60 -5.32
C GLN A 177 0.40 -10.78 -3.86
N ASP A 178 1.05 -10.06 -2.93
CA ASP A 178 0.77 -10.15 -1.51
C ASP A 178 -0.63 -9.62 -1.19
N ARG A 179 -1.40 -10.44 -0.47
CA ARG A 179 -2.77 -10.16 -0.03
C ARG A 179 -2.91 -8.82 0.66
N HIS A 180 -2.03 -8.52 1.61
CA HIS A 180 -2.13 -7.33 2.44
C HIS A 180 -1.82 -6.07 1.63
N VAL A 181 -0.89 -6.15 0.68
CA VAL A 181 -0.62 -5.03 -0.23
C VAL A 181 -1.85 -4.73 -1.08
N LEU A 182 -2.42 -5.74 -1.75
CA LEU A 182 -3.61 -5.57 -2.60
C LEU A 182 -4.84 -5.08 -1.83
N LEU A 183 -5.04 -5.58 -0.60
CA LEU A 183 -6.10 -5.11 0.30
C LEU A 183 -5.95 -3.63 0.66
N ARG A 184 -4.73 -3.14 0.89
CA ARG A 184 -4.51 -1.70 1.14
C ARG A 184 -4.82 -0.85 -0.08
N ILE A 185 -4.51 -1.33 -1.28
CA ILE A 185 -4.84 -0.64 -2.54
C ILE A 185 -6.36 -0.64 -2.75
N SER A 186 -7.07 -1.71 -2.39
CA SER A 186 -8.53 -1.76 -2.49
C SER A 186 -9.22 -0.74 -1.57
N TYR A 187 -8.72 -0.56 -0.34
CA TYR A 187 -9.20 0.46 0.58
C TYR A 187 -8.96 1.88 0.04
N TRP A 188 -7.76 2.16 -0.49
CA TRP A 188 -7.51 3.43 -1.18
C TRP A 188 -8.53 3.68 -2.30
N ALA A 189 -8.79 2.68 -3.14
CA ALA A 189 -9.70 2.84 -4.28
C ALA A 189 -11.13 3.18 -3.83
N ARG A 190 -11.55 2.65 -2.68
CA ARG A 190 -12.85 2.94 -2.06
C ARG A 190 -12.88 4.34 -1.43
N ASP A 191 -11.82 4.72 -0.74
CA ASP A 191 -11.70 5.99 -0.01
C ASP A 191 -11.54 7.21 -0.94
N VAL A 192 -11.04 7.03 -2.17
CA VAL A 192 -10.97 8.11 -3.16
C VAL A 192 -12.39 8.67 -3.39
N PRO A 193 -12.61 9.99 -3.17
CA PRO A 193 -13.90 10.62 -3.37
C PRO A 193 -14.42 10.39 -4.79
N VAL A 194 -15.72 10.16 -4.90
CA VAL A 194 -16.38 9.85 -6.17
C VAL A 194 -16.03 10.87 -7.26
N SER A 195 -16.03 12.17 -6.94
CA SER A 195 -15.65 13.26 -7.84
C SER A 195 -14.21 13.18 -8.39
N GLY A 196 -13.28 12.60 -7.64
CA GLY A 196 -11.87 12.45 -8.02
C GLY A 196 -11.55 11.21 -8.84
N ARG A 197 -12.48 10.25 -9.00
CA ARG A 197 -12.23 8.98 -9.71
C ARG A 197 -12.14 9.21 -11.22
N THR A 198 -10.96 8.98 -11.79
CA THR A 198 -10.64 9.14 -13.22
C THR A 198 -10.37 7.79 -13.90
N GLY A 199 -10.01 7.81 -15.19
CA GLY A 199 -9.55 6.61 -15.89
C GLY A 199 -8.28 5.99 -15.29
N GLN A 200 -7.43 6.77 -14.59
CA GLN A 200 -6.27 6.21 -13.87
C GLN A 200 -6.71 5.40 -12.65
N TRP A 201 -7.72 5.88 -11.92
CA TRP A 201 -8.33 5.13 -10.83
C TRP A 201 -8.90 3.79 -11.33
N VAL A 202 -9.62 3.80 -12.46
CA VAL A 202 -10.14 2.54 -13.05
C VAL A 202 -9.03 1.54 -13.33
N ARG A 203 -7.87 1.99 -13.83
CA ARG A 203 -6.75 1.09 -14.13
C ARG A 203 -6.13 0.47 -12.88
N VAL A 204 -6.03 1.21 -11.77
CA VAL A 204 -5.55 0.63 -10.50
C VAL A 204 -6.51 -0.45 -10.03
N VAL A 205 -7.83 -0.17 -10.07
CA VAL A 205 -8.87 -1.13 -9.70
C VAL A 205 -8.81 -2.38 -10.58
N GLU A 206 -8.69 -2.19 -11.89
CA GLU A 206 -8.55 -3.26 -12.87
C GLU A 206 -7.32 -4.14 -12.57
N ASP A 207 -6.16 -3.52 -12.28
CA ASP A 207 -4.93 -4.26 -11.97
C ASP A 207 -5.04 -5.05 -10.65
N VAL A 208 -5.77 -4.55 -9.64
CA VAL A 208 -6.06 -5.30 -8.40
C VAL A 208 -7.01 -6.48 -8.64
N LEU A 209 -8.14 -6.24 -9.31
CA LEU A 209 -9.16 -7.28 -9.54
C LEU A 209 -8.72 -8.36 -10.52
N ARG A 210 -7.73 -8.07 -11.38
CA ARG A 210 -7.11 -9.05 -12.26
C ARG A 210 -6.23 -10.06 -11.52
N GLN A 211 -5.80 -9.78 -10.29
CA GLN A 211 -4.99 -10.71 -9.50
C GLN A 211 -5.88 -11.85 -8.98
N PRO A 212 -5.70 -13.11 -9.43
CA PRO A 212 -6.57 -14.22 -9.02
C PRO A 212 -6.51 -14.49 -7.51
N SER A 213 -5.34 -14.27 -6.89
CA SER A 213 -5.13 -14.43 -5.46
C SER A 213 -6.01 -13.49 -4.63
N PHE A 214 -6.29 -12.28 -5.13
CA PHE A 214 -7.08 -11.30 -4.41
C PHE A 214 -8.55 -11.70 -4.34
N GLY A 215 -9.15 -12.09 -5.47
CA GLY A 215 -10.55 -12.54 -5.51
C GLY A 215 -10.81 -13.79 -4.67
N ALA A 216 -9.86 -14.73 -4.65
CA ALA A 216 -9.97 -15.96 -3.88
C ALA A 216 -9.82 -15.76 -2.37
N GLN A 217 -8.93 -14.85 -1.94
CA GLN A 217 -8.62 -14.63 -0.52
C GLN A 217 -9.48 -13.54 0.12
N GLU A 218 -9.96 -12.58 -0.67
CA GLU A 218 -10.74 -11.42 -0.23
C GLU A 218 -12.01 -11.24 -1.08
N PRO A 219 -12.89 -12.25 -1.17
CA PRO A 219 -14.06 -12.22 -2.07
C PRO A 219 -15.00 -11.06 -1.76
N TRP A 220 -15.13 -10.70 -0.47
CA TRP A 220 -15.92 -9.54 -0.05
C TRP A 220 -15.34 -8.23 -0.59
N ASP A 221 -14.06 -7.95 -0.37
CA ASP A 221 -13.44 -6.71 -0.86
C ASP A 221 -13.37 -6.64 -2.38
N ALA A 222 -13.14 -7.77 -3.05
CA ALA A 222 -13.18 -7.86 -4.51
C ALA A 222 -14.57 -7.52 -5.06
N ALA A 223 -15.64 -8.02 -4.45
CA ALA A 223 -17.02 -7.69 -4.84
C ALA A 223 -17.38 -6.24 -4.55
N GLN A 224 -17.00 -5.70 -3.40
CA GLN A 224 -17.19 -4.28 -3.08
C GLN A 224 -16.47 -3.39 -4.10
N LEU A 225 -15.27 -3.76 -4.51
CA LEU A 225 -14.48 -3.00 -5.47
C LEU A 225 -15.06 -3.09 -6.89
N ALA A 226 -15.50 -4.28 -7.34
CA ALA A 226 -16.19 -4.48 -8.60
C ALA A 226 -17.52 -3.71 -8.67
N GLY A 227 -18.31 -3.75 -7.59
CA GLY A 227 -19.55 -2.98 -7.45
C GLY A 227 -19.30 -1.48 -7.47
N THR A 228 -18.27 -1.01 -6.76
CA THR A 228 -17.85 0.40 -6.76
C THR A 228 -17.45 0.86 -8.16
N LEU A 229 -16.77 0.01 -8.93
CA LEU A 229 -16.40 0.27 -10.32
C LEU A 229 -17.64 0.39 -11.21
N ALA A 230 -18.56 -0.58 -11.16
CA ALA A 230 -19.80 -0.59 -11.94
C ALA A 230 -20.68 0.62 -11.63
N GLN A 231 -20.92 0.92 -10.35
CA GLN A 231 -21.69 2.08 -9.91
C GLN A 231 -21.07 3.40 -10.41
N ARG A 232 -19.74 3.48 -10.57
CA ARG A 232 -19.08 4.72 -11.00
C ARG A 232 -19.34 5.07 -12.47
N ALA A 233 -19.80 4.13 -13.28
CA ALA A 233 -20.21 4.40 -14.65
C ALA A 233 -21.36 5.42 -14.70
N HIS A 234 -22.25 5.40 -13.70
CA HIS A 234 -23.42 6.29 -13.61
C HIS A 234 -23.42 7.03 -12.28
N LEU A 235 -22.93 8.28 -12.29
CA LEU A 235 -22.97 9.10 -11.08
C LEU A 235 -24.44 9.37 -10.71
N GLU A 236 -24.84 8.98 -9.49
CA GLU A 236 -26.20 9.22 -8.97
C GLU A 236 -27.33 8.64 -9.87
N GLY A 237 -27.01 7.58 -10.62
CA GLY A 237 -27.97 6.98 -11.55
C GLY A 237 -28.32 7.89 -12.72
N GLN A 238 -27.38 8.75 -13.14
CA GLN A 238 -27.47 9.58 -14.33
C GLN A 238 -26.30 9.30 -15.28
N LEU A 239 -26.55 9.45 -16.59
CA LEU A 239 -25.47 9.50 -17.57
C LEU A 239 -24.67 10.78 -17.37
N ARG A 240 -23.35 10.66 -17.44
CA ARG A 240 -22.48 11.84 -17.33
C ARG A 240 -22.71 12.75 -18.53
N PRO A 241 -22.92 14.07 -18.31
CA PRO A 241 -22.90 15.03 -19.39
C PRO A 241 -21.50 15.05 -20.03
N ASP A 242 -21.48 15.19 -21.36
CA ASP A 242 -20.32 15.14 -22.26
C ASP A 242 -19.55 13.80 -22.33
N SER A 243 -19.77 13.09 -23.43
CA SER A 243 -19.01 11.94 -23.97
C SER A 243 -18.96 10.62 -23.19
N ASP A 244 -19.52 10.55 -21.97
CA ASP A 244 -19.48 9.34 -21.09
C ASP A 244 -18.13 8.60 -21.11
N ARG A 245 -17.02 9.35 -21.19
CA ARG A 245 -15.70 8.74 -21.44
C ARG A 245 -15.31 7.76 -20.34
N LEU A 246 -15.69 8.04 -19.08
CA LEU A 246 -15.40 7.14 -17.97
C LEU A 246 -16.30 5.91 -17.96
N GLY A 247 -17.60 6.04 -18.25
CA GLY A 247 -18.48 4.87 -18.39
C GLY A 247 -17.98 3.93 -19.48
N VAL A 248 -17.52 4.46 -20.61
CA VAL A 248 -16.86 3.66 -21.66
C VAL A 248 -15.64 2.92 -21.10
N ILE A 249 -14.71 3.61 -20.43
CA ILE A 249 -13.53 2.98 -19.83
C ILE A 249 -13.93 1.86 -18.84
N ILE A 250 -14.95 2.08 -18.03
CA ILE A 250 -15.44 1.10 -17.04
C ILE A 250 -16.02 -0.14 -17.73
N ARG A 251 -16.86 0.03 -18.76
CA ARG A 251 -17.40 -1.09 -19.54
C ARG A 251 -16.28 -1.93 -20.15
N PHE A 252 -15.27 -1.30 -20.74
CA PHE A 252 -14.10 -1.99 -21.28
C PHE A 252 -13.29 -2.72 -20.20
N ALA A 253 -13.06 -2.09 -19.04
CA ALA A 253 -12.32 -2.72 -17.95
C ALA A 253 -13.05 -3.96 -17.40
N LEU A 254 -14.35 -3.86 -17.12
CA LEU A 254 -15.15 -4.98 -16.63
C LEU A 254 -15.23 -6.11 -17.65
N ALA A 255 -15.45 -5.80 -18.94
CA ALA A 255 -15.46 -6.80 -20.01
C ALA A 255 -14.10 -7.50 -20.15
N ALA A 256 -13.00 -6.75 -20.08
CA ALA A 256 -11.66 -7.31 -20.17
C ALA A 256 -11.33 -8.22 -18.98
N MET A 257 -11.71 -7.85 -17.76
CA MET A 257 -11.53 -8.70 -16.58
C MET A 257 -12.39 -9.96 -16.69
N LEU A 258 -13.67 -9.83 -17.04
CA LEU A 258 -14.56 -10.98 -17.22
C LEU A 258 -14.01 -11.95 -18.27
N ALA A 259 -13.47 -11.46 -19.38
CA ALA A 259 -12.86 -12.30 -20.42
C ALA A 259 -11.65 -13.11 -19.91
N VAL A 260 -10.81 -12.53 -19.04
CA VAL A 260 -9.68 -13.24 -18.43
C VAL A 260 -10.19 -14.41 -17.58
N TYR A 261 -11.10 -14.14 -16.64
CA TYR A 261 -11.63 -15.19 -15.76
C TYR A 261 -12.44 -16.25 -16.52
N LEU A 262 -13.16 -15.87 -17.58
CA LEU A 262 -13.85 -16.83 -18.46
C LEU A 262 -12.88 -17.76 -19.20
N SER A 263 -11.70 -17.25 -19.60
CA SER A 263 -10.70 -18.07 -20.29
C SER A 263 -10.00 -19.07 -19.38
N GLU A 264 -10.05 -18.85 -18.07
CA GLU A 264 -9.46 -19.71 -17.04
C GLU A 264 -10.49 -20.63 -16.38
N ALA A 265 -11.79 -20.45 -16.67
CA ALA A 265 -12.86 -21.20 -16.05
C ALA A 265 -12.99 -22.61 -16.65
N ASP A 266 -13.12 -23.61 -15.78
CA ASP A 266 -13.47 -24.97 -16.19
C ASP A 266 -14.95 -25.05 -16.63
N GLU A 267 -15.27 -25.97 -17.55
CA GLU A 267 -16.64 -26.17 -18.06
C GLU A 267 -17.68 -26.32 -16.93
N TRP A 268 -17.29 -26.94 -15.81
CA TRP A 268 -18.13 -27.16 -14.64
C TRP A 268 -18.49 -25.88 -13.87
N GLU A 269 -17.62 -24.86 -13.86
CA GLU A 269 -17.89 -23.60 -13.17
C GLU A 269 -18.96 -22.79 -13.91
N SER A 270 -19.00 -22.88 -15.24
CA SER A 270 -20.05 -22.24 -16.06
C SER A 270 -21.44 -22.86 -15.87
N SER A 271 -21.49 -24.11 -15.41
CA SER A 271 -22.69 -24.92 -15.14
C SER A 271 -23.25 -24.70 -13.71
N LEU A 272 -22.42 -24.22 -12.78
CA LEU A 272 -22.75 -24.23 -11.35
C LEU A 272 -23.80 -23.17 -10.93
N VAL A 273 -23.98 -22.11 -11.73
CA VAL A 273 -24.95 -21.05 -11.42
C VAL A 273 -26.13 -21.12 -12.39
N ASN A 274 -27.18 -21.82 -11.96
CA ASN A 274 -28.45 -21.85 -12.69
C ASN A 274 -29.16 -20.49 -12.71
N ASP A 275 -28.96 -19.63 -11.69
CA ASP A 275 -29.52 -18.28 -11.65
C ASP A 275 -28.55 -17.24 -11.05
N LEU A 276 -28.01 -16.36 -11.90
CA LEU A 276 -27.18 -15.21 -11.49
C LEU A 276 -27.94 -14.17 -10.65
N ARG A 277 -29.26 -14.30 -10.49
CA ARG A 277 -30.06 -13.50 -9.56
C ARG A 277 -29.78 -13.85 -8.09
N GLU A 278 -29.34 -15.07 -7.81
CA GLU A 278 -28.99 -15.51 -6.45
C GLU A 278 -27.61 -15.00 -6.01
N VAL A 279 -26.75 -14.63 -6.97
CA VAL A 279 -25.45 -14.02 -6.70
C VAL A 279 -25.63 -12.57 -6.27
N SER A 280 -25.18 -12.26 -5.04
CA SER A 280 -25.24 -10.93 -4.45
C SER A 280 -23.85 -10.34 -4.28
N LEU A 281 -23.65 -9.06 -4.61
CA LEU A 281 -22.40 -8.36 -4.26
C LEU A 281 -22.28 -8.05 -2.76
N ALA A 282 -23.38 -8.16 -2.01
CA ALA A 282 -23.39 -8.00 -0.55
C ALA A 282 -23.00 -9.28 0.19
N ASP A 283 -23.18 -10.45 -0.46
CA ASP A 283 -22.76 -11.76 0.02
C ASP A 283 -22.14 -12.54 -1.15
N PRO A 284 -20.91 -12.17 -1.55
CA PRO A 284 -20.34 -12.63 -2.80
C PRO A 284 -19.80 -14.07 -2.69
N PRO A 285 -19.91 -14.85 -3.78
CA PRO A 285 -19.27 -16.16 -3.84
C PRO A 285 -17.75 -16.00 -3.80
N HIS A 286 -17.07 -17.08 -3.42
CA HIS A 286 -15.61 -17.13 -3.40
C HIS A 286 -15.00 -17.07 -4.80
N ASN A 287 -15.75 -17.49 -5.83
CA ASN A 287 -15.28 -17.43 -7.21
C ASN A 287 -15.55 -16.05 -7.82
N MET A 288 -14.47 -15.37 -8.18
CA MET A 288 -14.49 -14.01 -8.74
C MET A 288 -15.21 -13.91 -10.09
N LEU A 289 -15.28 -15.00 -10.86
CA LEU A 289 -16.00 -15.04 -12.15
C LEU A 289 -17.46 -14.60 -11.97
N PHE A 290 -18.16 -15.15 -10.98
CA PHE A 290 -19.57 -14.85 -10.74
C PHE A 290 -19.79 -13.42 -10.25
N THR A 291 -18.87 -12.92 -9.43
CA THR A 291 -18.84 -11.51 -9.00
C THR A 291 -18.70 -10.56 -10.19
N LEU A 292 -17.81 -10.86 -11.13
CA LEU A 292 -17.62 -10.06 -12.35
C LEU A 292 -18.82 -10.17 -13.30
N MET A 293 -19.37 -11.36 -13.52
CA MET A 293 -20.59 -11.55 -14.29
C MET A 293 -21.74 -10.71 -13.74
N ARG A 294 -21.93 -10.75 -12.41
CA ARG A 294 -22.96 -9.96 -11.73
C ARG A 294 -22.75 -8.46 -11.93
N ALA A 295 -21.53 -7.96 -11.72
CA ALA A 295 -21.21 -6.55 -11.90
C ALA A 295 -21.43 -6.07 -13.34
N VAL A 296 -21.06 -6.89 -14.35
CA VAL A 296 -21.31 -6.60 -15.77
C VAL A 296 -22.80 -6.55 -16.08
N LEU A 297 -23.59 -7.50 -15.57
CA LEU A 297 -25.03 -7.53 -15.79
C LEU A 297 -25.76 -6.36 -15.11
N ASP A 298 -25.37 -6.01 -13.89
CA ASP A 298 -25.93 -4.87 -13.18
C ASP A 298 -25.63 -3.56 -13.92
N LEU A 299 -24.41 -3.39 -14.44
CA LEU A 299 -24.05 -2.25 -15.28
C LEU A 299 -24.86 -2.21 -16.58
N ALA A 300 -24.97 -3.34 -17.29
CA ALA A 300 -25.72 -3.41 -18.54
C ALA A 300 -27.22 -3.13 -18.35
N ARG A 301 -27.78 -3.56 -17.21
CA ARG A 301 -29.16 -3.25 -16.81
C ARG A 301 -29.34 -1.76 -16.59
N GLU A 302 -28.42 -1.14 -15.88
CA GLU A 302 -28.47 0.30 -15.58
C GLU A 302 -28.26 1.16 -16.84
N ASP A 303 -27.30 0.79 -17.69
CA ASP A 303 -27.11 1.38 -19.01
C ASP A 303 -28.41 1.36 -19.84
N THR A 304 -29.14 0.25 -19.81
CA THR A 304 -30.42 0.10 -20.51
C THR A 304 -31.47 1.05 -19.95
N ARG A 305 -31.60 1.12 -18.62
CA ARG A 305 -32.51 2.04 -17.92
C ARG A 305 -32.25 3.50 -18.30
N LEU A 306 -30.98 3.81 -18.52
CA LEU A 306 -30.50 5.15 -18.87
C LEU A 306 -30.50 5.45 -20.37
N GLY A 307 -30.90 4.51 -21.22
CA GLY A 307 -31.01 4.71 -22.67
C GLY A 307 -29.70 4.61 -23.44
N VAL A 308 -28.65 4.00 -22.88
CA VAL A 308 -27.39 3.76 -23.61
C VAL A 308 -27.63 2.77 -24.76
N PRO A 309 -27.31 3.14 -26.01
CA PRO A 309 -27.54 2.28 -27.17
C PRO A 309 -26.88 0.90 -27.03
N LEU A 310 -27.54 -0.13 -27.54
CA LEU A 310 -27.01 -1.50 -27.51
C LEU A 310 -25.65 -1.60 -28.19
N SER A 311 -25.44 -0.87 -29.30
CA SER A 311 -24.18 -0.80 -30.02
C SER A 311 -23.01 -0.30 -29.16
N VAL A 312 -23.27 0.66 -28.27
CA VAL A 312 -22.26 1.19 -27.32
C VAL A 312 -21.97 0.19 -26.21
N ARG A 313 -23.03 -0.46 -25.67
CA ARG A 313 -22.90 -1.50 -24.64
C ARG A 313 -22.09 -2.71 -25.12
N GLN A 314 -22.35 -3.15 -26.35
CA GLN A 314 -21.68 -4.32 -26.94
C GLN A 314 -20.26 -4.04 -27.42
N GLN A 315 -19.90 -2.78 -27.65
CA GLN A 315 -18.58 -2.41 -28.17
C GLN A 315 -17.43 -2.90 -27.27
N ALA A 316 -17.65 -2.95 -25.96
CA ALA A 316 -16.69 -3.47 -24.99
C ALA A 316 -16.50 -5.00 -25.08
N ALA A 317 -17.55 -5.73 -25.46
CA ALA A 317 -17.52 -7.19 -25.59
C ALA A 317 -16.97 -7.66 -26.95
N CYS A 318 -17.13 -6.85 -28.01
CA CYS A 318 -16.75 -7.24 -29.38
C CYS A 318 -15.30 -6.88 -29.77
N ARG A 319 -14.57 -6.12 -28.96
CA ARG A 319 -13.14 -5.85 -29.21
C ARG A 319 -12.27 -6.80 -28.39
N PRO A 320 -11.54 -7.74 -29.01
CA PRO A 320 -10.48 -8.46 -28.30
C PRO A 320 -9.45 -7.42 -27.83
N CYS A 321 -8.97 -7.61 -26.59
CA CYS A 321 -8.03 -6.77 -25.84
C CYS A 321 -7.01 -6.02 -26.73
N GLY A 322 -7.39 -4.84 -27.20
CA GLY A 322 -6.58 -3.95 -28.01
C GLY A 322 -6.90 -2.53 -27.60
N ARG A 323 -5.94 -1.89 -26.93
CA ARG A 323 -6.02 -0.53 -26.37
C ARG A 323 -6.77 0.42 -27.31
N PRO A 324 -7.60 1.34 -26.80
CA PRO A 324 -8.13 2.41 -27.65
C PRO A 324 -6.94 3.24 -28.14
N ALA A 325 -6.68 3.16 -29.46
CA ALA A 325 -5.77 4.06 -30.14
C ALA A 325 -6.17 5.50 -29.82
N ALA A 326 -5.17 6.33 -29.53
CA ALA A 326 -5.35 7.76 -29.35
C ALA A 326 -6.21 8.32 -30.49
N LEU A 327 -7.31 8.98 -30.13
CA LEU A 327 -8.14 9.73 -31.08
C LEU A 327 -7.30 10.89 -31.63
N GLY A 328 -6.57 10.61 -32.71
CA GLY A 328 -5.95 11.59 -33.57
C GLY A 328 -7.02 12.39 -34.31
N ARG A 329 -6.75 13.70 -34.43
CA ARG A 329 -7.53 14.75 -35.08
C ARG A 329 -8.07 14.37 -36.47
N PRO A 330 -9.15 15.04 -36.94
CA PRO A 330 -9.80 14.69 -38.19
C PRO A 330 -8.88 14.96 -39.37
N ALA A 331 -8.86 14.01 -40.31
CA ALA A 331 -8.21 14.14 -41.59
C ALA A 331 -8.81 15.34 -42.34
N GLY A 332 -7.97 16.34 -42.59
CA GLY A 332 -8.27 17.39 -43.56
C GLY A 332 -8.44 16.76 -44.93
N GLU A 333 -9.51 17.19 -45.58
CA GLU A 333 -9.81 16.98 -46.99
C GLU A 333 -8.60 17.26 -47.88
N LEU A 334 -8.45 16.46 -48.95
CA LEU A 334 -8.59 16.95 -50.33
C LEU A 334 -8.30 15.78 -51.30
N ARG A 335 -9.32 15.42 -52.07
CA ARG A 335 -9.23 14.86 -53.44
C ARG A 335 -9.62 15.99 -54.41
N PRO A 336 -9.34 15.89 -55.73
CA PRO A 336 -8.77 14.76 -56.48
C PRO A 336 -7.34 14.98 -56.97
#